data_AF-A0A927V2S5-F1
#
_entry.id   AF-A0A927V2S5-F1
#
_cell.length_a   1.000
_cell.length_b   1.000
_cell.length_c   1.000
_cell.angle_alpha   90.00
_cell.angle_beta   90.00
_cell.angle_gamma   90.00
#
_symmetry.space_group_name_H-M   'P 1'
#
loop_
_entity.id
_entity.type
_entity.pdbx_description
1 polymer ?
#
loop_
_entity_poly.entity_id
_entity_poly.type
_entity_poly.pdbx_seq_one_letter_code
_entity_poly.pdbx_strand_id
1 'polypeptide(L)'
;MIFTVKIEQTFAYPKRMKYIAKTDSFIAKPGDSLSYKRNVRQPYGWLKESGTPPCEHLDVIVMTDKEYELGDEDKVKIIGVFCRNDGDHKLVGACLDRDIEDFSELTDEEKEDMHRLYPREDVGEGWFGRERAEEIIKEFYSRKKRKIIIMVQHTESEHHVNGMIGAWGDFELTERGREQAFEIGKWLLKEQCDNSFNMYASDLKRASQTAEEINKTLGITPIITEVIREVNVGAGNGQPREWYKCNKKPQGSEYNPDYKPFEDAESDRDLWNRLYSFYEEIISNDMERIIIVSHGTALSFLQSMLMGYSFKDIERIRFNGNGGSVSKVVIEPNGKVVASYINQRVF
;
A
#
# COMPACT_ATOMS: atom_id res chain seq x y z
N MET A 1 -22.20 -9.21 2.00
CA MET A 1 -20.88 -8.82 2.59
C MET A 1 -20.70 -7.31 2.55
N ILE A 2 -20.04 -6.69 3.55
CA ILE A 2 -19.77 -5.24 3.60
C ILE A 2 -18.31 -4.97 3.22
N PHE A 3 -18.09 -3.98 2.36
CA PHE A 3 -16.79 -3.55 1.87
C PHE A 3 -16.66 -2.04 1.89
N THR A 4 -15.42 -1.55 1.84
CA THR A 4 -15.12 -0.13 1.65
C THR A 4 -14.91 0.12 0.17
N VAL A 5 -15.74 0.96 -0.44
CA VAL A 5 -15.53 1.44 -1.82
C VAL A 5 -14.71 2.72 -1.80
N LYS A 6 -13.79 2.86 -2.74
CA LYS A 6 -13.15 4.14 -3.06
C LYS A 6 -13.62 4.63 -4.43
N ILE A 7 -14.18 5.84 -4.48
CA ILE A 7 -14.82 6.39 -5.67
C ILE A 7 -13.77 6.81 -6.70
N GLU A 8 -13.83 6.25 -7.91
CA GLU A 8 -12.94 6.60 -9.03
C GLU A 8 -13.59 7.51 -10.05
N GLN A 9 -14.90 7.41 -10.22
CA GLN A 9 -15.63 8.09 -11.29
C GLN A 9 -17.03 8.46 -10.81
N THR A 10 -17.40 9.72 -10.99
CA THR A 10 -18.78 10.19 -10.79
C THR A 10 -19.30 10.85 -12.06
N PHE A 11 -20.62 11.06 -12.14
CA PHE A 11 -21.27 11.73 -13.26
C PHE A 11 -20.77 13.18 -13.46
N ALA A 12 -20.33 13.84 -12.38
CA ALA A 12 -19.78 15.20 -12.41
C ALA A 12 -18.48 15.34 -13.20
N TYR A 13 -17.82 14.23 -13.54
CA TYR A 13 -16.59 14.20 -14.34
C TYR A 13 -16.88 13.60 -15.73
N PRO A 14 -17.08 14.43 -16.77
CA PRO A 14 -17.39 13.95 -18.11
C PRO A 14 -16.28 13.11 -18.74
N LYS A 15 -15.02 13.36 -18.36
CA LYS A 15 -13.86 12.59 -18.82
C LYS A 15 -13.66 11.35 -17.97
N ARG A 16 -13.05 10.32 -18.58
CA ARG A 16 -12.62 9.13 -17.84
C ARG A 16 -11.55 9.52 -16.85
N MET A 17 -11.74 9.17 -15.59
CA MET A 17 -10.73 9.39 -14.56
C MET A 17 -9.82 8.16 -14.45
N LYS A 18 -8.59 8.37 -13.99
CA LYS A 18 -7.63 7.32 -13.63
C LYS A 18 -7.07 7.65 -12.27
N TYR A 19 -7.18 6.70 -11.35
CA TYR A 19 -6.47 6.78 -10.10
C TYR A 19 -4.95 6.63 -10.29
N ILE A 20 -4.19 7.51 -9.64
CA ILE A 20 -2.73 7.48 -9.54
C ILE A 20 -2.38 7.16 -8.08
N ALA A 21 -2.22 5.87 -7.82
CA ALA A 21 -2.06 5.38 -6.46
C ALA A 21 -0.81 5.90 -5.75
N LYS A 22 0.26 6.12 -6.52
CA LYS A 22 1.49 6.74 -6.06
C LYS A 22 1.26 8.11 -5.39
N THR A 23 0.32 8.91 -5.88
CA THR A 23 0.06 10.27 -5.37
C THR A 23 -1.30 10.43 -4.71
N ASP A 24 -2.06 9.33 -4.58
CA ASP A 24 -3.45 9.32 -4.12
C ASP A 24 -4.29 10.41 -4.82
N SER A 25 -4.21 10.45 -6.15
CA SER A 25 -4.83 11.49 -6.96
C SER A 25 -5.47 10.93 -8.22
N PHE A 26 -6.21 11.77 -8.94
CA PHE A 26 -6.91 11.39 -10.17
C PHE A 26 -6.49 12.27 -11.33
N ILE A 27 -6.30 11.65 -12.50
CA ILE A 27 -6.06 12.37 -13.75
C ILE A 27 -7.11 12.01 -14.79
N ALA A 28 -7.49 12.97 -15.63
CA ALA A 28 -8.35 12.70 -16.78
C ALA A 28 -7.57 11.94 -17.86
N LYS A 29 -8.17 10.87 -18.39
CA LYS A 29 -7.73 10.16 -19.58
C LYS A 29 -8.48 10.65 -20.82
N PRO A 30 -7.92 10.42 -22.03
CA PRO A 30 -8.66 10.63 -23.27
C PRO A 30 -9.98 9.83 -23.30
N GLY A 31 -11.02 10.47 -23.84
CA GLY A 31 -12.36 9.90 -23.96
C GLY A 31 -13.27 10.24 -22.78
N ASP A 32 -14.59 10.25 -23.06
CA ASP A 32 -15.58 10.53 -22.02
C ASP A 32 -15.91 9.26 -21.23
N SER A 33 -16.31 9.45 -19.97
CA SER A 33 -16.75 8.37 -19.10
C SER A 33 -18.03 7.73 -19.64
N LEU A 34 -18.20 6.43 -19.40
CA LEU A 34 -19.41 5.73 -19.83
C LEU A 34 -20.62 6.26 -19.06
N SER A 35 -20.46 6.55 -17.77
CA SER A 35 -21.50 7.14 -16.93
C SER A 35 -22.01 8.46 -17.51
N TYR A 36 -21.11 9.35 -17.93
CA TYR A 36 -21.51 10.61 -18.58
C TYR A 36 -22.19 10.36 -19.94
N LYS A 37 -21.58 9.56 -20.82
CA LYS A 37 -22.13 9.29 -22.16
C LYS A 37 -23.50 8.63 -22.17
N ARG A 38 -23.79 7.81 -21.14
CA ARG A 38 -25.02 7.02 -21.04
C ARG A 38 -26.03 7.60 -20.06
N ASN A 39 -25.73 8.79 -19.52
CA ASN A 39 -26.55 9.47 -18.53
C ASN A 39 -26.87 8.57 -17.32
N VAL A 40 -25.82 8.03 -16.69
CA VAL A 40 -25.90 7.17 -15.50
C VAL A 40 -25.32 7.93 -14.33
N ARG A 41 -26.13 8.13 -13.29
CA ARG A 41 -25.77 9.00 -12.16
C ARG A 41 -24.95 8.29 -11.08
N GLN A 42 -25.15 6.98 -10.96
CA GLN A 42 -24.53 6.17 -9.93
C GLN A 42 -22.98 6.21 -10.07
N PRO A 43 -22.25 6.49 -8.97
CA PRO A 43 -20.81 6.54 -9.00
C PRO A 43 -20.19 5.15 -9.08
N TYR A 44 -18.95 5.14 -9.55
CA TYR A 44 -18.17 3.95 -9.81
C TYR A 44 -16.84 4.03 -9.07
N GLY A 45 -16.39 2.88 -8.56
CA GLY A 45 -15.13 2.77 -7.83
C GLY A 45 -14.67 1.33 -7.73
N TRP A 46 -13.79 1.07 -6.77
CA TRP A 46 -13.29 -0.28 -6.49
C TRP A 46 -13.43 -0.64 -5.01
N LEU A 47 -13.49 -1.94 -4.72
CA LEU A 47 -13.43 -2.45 -3.36
C LEU A 47 -12.00 -2.33 -2.85
N LYS A 48 -11.76 -1.49 -1.84
CA LYS A 48 -10.43 -1.21 -1.31
C LYS A 48 -9.73 -2.47 -0.76
N GLU A 49 -10.49 -3.40 -0.20
CA GLU A 49 -9.99 -4.68 0.30
C GLU A 49 -9.51 -5.63 -0.82
N SER A 50 -9.99 -5.42 -2.06
CA SER A 50 -9.63 -6.29 -3.20
C SER A 50 -8.29 -5.92 -3.82
N GLY A 51 -7.77 -4.73 -3.54
CA GLY A 51 -6.57 -4.18 -4.15
C GLY A 51 -6.70 -2.69 -4.42
N THR A 52 -5.74 -2.15 -5.16
CA THR A 52 -5.72 -0.73 -5.52
C THR A 52 -5.24 -0.58 -6.96
N PRO A 53 -5.98 0.11 -7.85
CA PRO A 53 -5.54 0.34 -9.23
C PRO A 53 -4.15 0.99 -9.25
N PRO A 54 -3.23 0.60 -10.16
CA PRO A 54 -3.46 -0.27 -11.32
C PRO A 54 -3.32 -1.77 -11.03
N CYS A 55 -3.01 -2.17 -9.79
CA CYS A 55 -2.97 -3.57 -9.42
C CYS A 55 -4.37 -4.20 -9.55
N GLU A 56 -4.44 -5.52 -9.70
CA GLU A 56 -5.70 -6.25 -9.80
C GLU A 56 -6.64 -5.94 -8.62
N HIS A 57 -7.90 -5.61 -8.91
CA HIS A 57 -8.95 -5.21 -7.97
C HIS A 57 -10.33 -5.62 -8.50
N LEU A 58 -11.35 -5.50 -7.65
CA LEU A 58 -12.76 -5.68 -8.00
C LEU A 58 -13.44 -4.33 -8.09
N ASP A 59 -14.04 -4.06 -9.24
CA ASP A 59 -14.81 -2.86 -9.51
C ASP A 59 -16.24 -2.96 -8.98
N VAL A 60 -16.78 -1.82 -8.55
CA VAL A 60 -18.13 -1.72 -8.00
C VAL A 60 -18.83 -0.45 -8.47
N ILE A 61 -20.10 -0.61 -8.81
CA ILE A 61 -21.04 0.50 -9.02
C ILE A 61 -21.81 0.67 -7.70
N VAL A 62 -21.89 1.91 -7.23
CA VAL A 62 -22.45 2.21 -5.92
C VAL A 62 -23.85 2.76 -6.09
N MET A 63 -24.84 2.09 -5.50
CA MET A 63 -26.24 2.54 -5.44
C MET A 63 -26.40 3.49 -4.25
N THR A 64 -26.63 4.77 -4.54
CA THR A 64 -26.55 5.86 -3.55
C THR A 64 -27.32 7.10 -4.03
N ASP A 65 -27.82 7.88 -3.08
CA ASP A 65 -28.38 9.22 -3.31
C ASP A 65 -27.38 10.34 -2.97
N LYS A 66 -26.23 9.98 -2.40
CA LYS A 66 -25.15 10.91 -2.03
C LYS A 66 -24.35 11.37 -3.25
N GLU A 67 -23.92 12.62 -3.20
CA GLU A 67 -22.88 13.14 -4.09
C GLU A 67 -21.49 12.82 -3.52
N TYR A 68 -20.54 12.50 -4.40
CA TYR A 68 -19.18 12.16 -4.04
C TYR A 68 -18.16 12.96 -4.85
N GLU A 69 -17.03 13.24 -4.21
CA GLU A 69 -15.80 13.64 -4.88
C GLU A 69 -14.94 12.41 -5.20
N LEU A 70 -13.97 12.58 -6.11
CA LEU A 70 -13.05 11.49 -6.45
C LEU A 70 -12.15 11.16 -5.26
N GLY A 71 -12.09 9.88 -4.92
CA GLY A 71 -11.30 9.37 -3.80
C GLY A 71 -12.04 9.30 -2.48
N ASP A 72 -13.29 9.76 -2.42
CA ASP A 72 -14.15 9.52 -1.26
C ASP A 72 -14.29 8.02 -0.99
N GLU A 73 -14.43 7.67 0.29
CA GLU A 73 -14.64 6.31 0.75
C GLU A 73 -16.00 6.18 1.43
N ASP A 74 -16.76 5.12 1.13
CA ASP A 74 -17.97 4.76 1.85
C ASP A 74 -18.08 3.24 2.02
N LYS A 75 -18.99 2.78 2.88
CA LYS A 75 -19.28 1.36 3.06
C LYS A 75 -20.46 0.94 2.21
N VAL A 76 -20.28 -0.16 1.51
CA VAL A 76 -21.30 -0.76 0.65
C VAL A 76 -21.56 -2.21 1.03
N LYS A 77 -22.81 -2.62 0.93
CA LYS A 77 -23.22 -4.03 0.93
C LYS A 77 -23.38 -4.49 -0.51
N ILE A 78 -22.72 -5.57 -0.89
CA ILE A 78 -22.87 -6.14 -2.24
C ILE A 78 -24.24 -6.77 -2.40
N ILE A 79 -24.97 -6.34 -3.43
CA ILE A 79 -26.33 -6.81 -3.76
C ILE A 79 -26.35 -7.70 -5.01
N GLY A 80 -25.31 -7.63 -5.85
CA GLY A 80 -25.12 -8.53 -6.99
C GLY A 80 -24.01 -8.06 -7.92
N VAL A 81 -24.07 -8.48 -9.17
CA VAL A 81 -23.00 -8.30 -10.15
C VAL A 81 -23.54 -8.29 -11.57
N PHE A 82 -22.98 -7.43 -12.42
CA PHE A 82 -23.11 -7.53 -13.86
C PHE A 82 -21.98 -8.39 -14.42
N CYS A 83 -22.32 -9.61 -14.86
CA CYS A 83 -21.39 -10.53 -15.49
C CYS A 83 -21.21 -10.19 -16.98
N ARG A 84 -20.02 -10.45 -17.48
CA ARG A 84 -19.59 -10.17 -18.86
C ARG A 84 -18.70 -11.29 -19.36
N ASN A 85 -18.79 -11.66 -20.63
CA ASN A 85 -18.03 -12.76 -21.19
C ASN A 85 -16.53 -12.45 -21.33
N ASP A 86 -16.15 -11.17 -21.28
CA ASP A 86 -14.75 -10.72 -21.25
C ASP A 86 -14.11 -10.84 -19.84
N GLY A 87 -14.88 -11.26 -18.82
CA GLY A 87 -14.43 -11.40 -17.44
C GLY A 87 -14.39 -10.09 -16.65
N ASP A 88 -14.71 -8.94 -17.27
CA ASP A 88 -14.70 -7.62 -16.62
C ASP A 88 -15.96 -7.36 -15.78
N HIS A 89 -16.29 -8.31 -14.90
CA HIS A 89 -17.49 -8.26 -14.07
C HIS A 89 -17.52 -7.01 -13.20
N LYS A 90 -18.69 -6.39 -13.05
CA LYS A 90 -18.86 -5.20 -12.22
C LYS A 90 -19.81 -5.50 -11.08
N LEU A 91 -19.30 -5.46 -9.86
CA LEU A 91 -20.13 -5.62 -8.67
C LEU A 91 -21.09 -4.44 -8.56
N VAL A 92 -22.21 -4.67 -7.89
CA VAL A 92 -23.13 -3.61 -7.50
C VAL A 92 -23.29 -3.65 -5.99
N GLY A 93 -23.02 -2.51 -5.35
CA GLY A 93 -23.12 -2.35 -3.90
C GLY A 93 -24.05 -1.22 -3.53
N ALA A 94 -24.89 -1.41 -2.53
CA ALA A 94 -25.72 -0.35 -1.95
C ALA A 94 -25.04 0.25 -0.72
N CYS A 95 -25.05 1.58 -0.57
CA CYS A 95 -24.57 2.22 0.65
C CYS A 95 -25.39 1.76 1.87
N LEU A 96 -24.75 1.66 3.03
CA LEU A 96 -25.37 1.08 4.23
C LEU A 96 -26.58 1.86 4.77
N ASP A 97 -26.76 3.11 4.36
CA ASP A 97 -27.91 3.95 4.69
C ASP A 97 -29.13 3.72 3.78
N ARG A 98 -28.99 2.86 2.75
CA ARG A 98 -30.11 2.40 1.92
C ARG A 98 -30.48 0.98 2.30
N ASP A 99 -31.78 0.76 2.54
CA ASP A 99 -32.32 -0.57 2.84
C ASP A 99 -32.60 -1.33 1.53
N ILE A 100 -31.52 -1.70 0.83
CA ILE A 100 -31.56 -2.40 -0.45
C ILE A 100 -30.72 -3.66 -0.34
N GLU A 101 -31.37 -4.78 -0.60
CA GLU A 101 -30.84 -6.12 -0.57
C GLU A 101 -30.67 -6.71 -1.97
N ASP A 102 -31.54 -6.32 -2.91
CA ASP A 102 -31.63 -6.92 -4.25
C ASP A 102 -31.90 -5.89 -5.35
N PHE A 103 -31.58 -6.23 -6.59
CA PHE A 103 -31.83 -5.38 -7.77
C PHE A 103 -33.31 -5.07 -7.98
N SER A 104 -34.21 -5.98 -7.60
CA SER A 104 -35.66 -5.76 -7.69
C SER A 104 -36.15 -4.60 -6.83
N GLU A 105 -35.41 -4.23 -5.79
CA GLU A 105 -35.73 -3.14 -4.85
C GLU A 105 -35.20 -1.77 -5.30
N LEU A 106 -34.37 -1.74 -6.36
CA LEU A 106 -33.95 -0.48 -7.00
C LEU A 106 -35.15 0.24 -7.61
N THR A 107 -35.09 1.57 -7.67
CA THR A 107 -36.07 2.38 -8.39
C THR A 107 -36.05 2.06 -9.88
N ASP A 108 -37.15 2.36 -10.59
CA ASP A 108 -37.20 2.14 -12.05
C ASP A 108 -36.12 2.95 -12.78
N GLU A 109 -35.85 4.18 -12.32
CA GLU A 109 -34.76 5.02 -12.86
C GLU A 109 -33.38 4.36 -12.69
N GLU A 110 -33.09 3.79 -11.51
CA GLU A 110 -31.82 3.09 -11.25
C GLU A 110 -31.67 1.81 -12.06
N LYS A 111 -32.75 1.05 -12.24
CA LYS A 111 -32.75 -0.14 -13.11
C LYS A 111 -32.45 0.27 -14.55
N GLU A 112 -33.11 1.31 -15.06
CA GLU A 112 -32.85 1.84 -16.39
C GLU A 112 -31.41 2.36 -16.54
N ASP A 113 -30.88 3.06 -15.54
CA ASP A 113 -29.47 3.50 -15.48
C ASP A 113 -28.51 2.31 -15.66
N MET A 114 -28.75 1.23 -14.92
CA MET A 114 -27.92 0.03 -15.00
C MET A 114 -28.01 -0.67 -16.35
N HIS A 115 -29.21 -0.80 -16.92
CA HIS A 115 -29.38 -1.33 -18.28
C HIS A 115 -28.73 -0.44 -19.35
N ARG A 116 -28.76 0.89 -19.21
CA ARG A 116 -28.01 1.79 -20.10
C ARG A 116 -26.50 1.60 -19.96
N LEU A 117 -26.01 1.40 -18.74
CA LEU A 117 -24.59 1.15 -18.49
C LEU A 117 -24.14 -0.23 -19.01
N TYR A 118 -25.01 -1.24 -18.98
CA TYR A 118 -24.73 -2.60 -19.44
C TYR A 118 -25.89 -3.16 -20.30
N PRO A 119 -26.00 -2.71 -21.56
CA PRO A 119 -27.13 -3.05 -22.41
C PRO A 119 -27.03 -4.42 -23.08
N ARG A 120 -26.00 -5.22 -22.78
CA ARG A 120 -25.76 -6.53 -23.41
C ARG A 120 -26.29 -7.64 -22.53
N GLU A 121 -27.11 -8.49 -23.12
CA GLU A 121 -27.73 -9.68 -22.51
C GLU A 121 -27.46 -10.91 -23.39
N ASP A 122 -26.20 -11.07 -23.81
CA ASP A 122 -25.78 -12.32 -24.44
C ASP A 122 -25.88 -13.48 -23.44
N VAL A 123 -25.88 -14.73 -23.91
CA VAL A 123 -25.94 -15.91 -23.03
C VAL A 123 -24.78 -15.86 -22.02
N GLY A 124 -25.10 -15.76 -20.73
CA GLY A 124 -24.12 -15.67 -19.64
C GLY A 124 -23.72 -14.23 -19.23
N GLU A 125 -24.18 -13.20 -19.94
CA GLU A 125 -24.04 -11.80 -19.55
C GLU A 125 -25.30 -11.26 -18.87
N GLY A 126 -25.15 -10.15 -18.15
CA GLY A 126 -26.26 -9.43 -17.53
C GLY A 126 -26.22 -9.46 -16.01
N TRP A 127 -27.37 -9.17 -15.39
CA TRP A 127 -27.51 -9.12 -13.94
C TRP A 127 -27.53 -10.51 -13.32
N PHE A 128 -26.73 -10.70 -12.28
CA PHE A 128 -26.80 -11.84 -11.37
C PHE A 128 -26.87 -11.34 -9.93
N GLY A 129 -27.67 -12.02 -9.12
CA GLY A 129 -27.88 -11.67 -7.72
C GLY A 129 -26.64 -11.87 -6.83
N ARG A 130 -26.83 -11.59 -5.55
CA ARG A 130 -25.79 -11.63 -4.51
C ARG A 130 -24.96 -12.92 -4.50
N GLU A 131 -25.58 -14.09 -4.66
CA GLU A 131 -24.88 -15.37 -4.60
C GLU A 131 -23.75 -15.46 -5.64
N ARG A 132 -24.02 -15.06 -6.89
CA ARG A 132 -23.01 -15.05 -7.95
C ARG A 132 -21.91 -14.02 -7.71
N ALA A 133 -22.28 -12.86 -7.16
CA ALA A 133 -21.31 -11.84 -6.77
C ALA A 133 -20.36 -12.35 -5.69
N GLU A 134 -20.88 -13.07 -4.68
CA GLU A 134 -20.09 -13.68 -3.61
C GLU A 134 -19.16 -14.78 -4.15
N GLU A 135 -19.59 -15.58 -5.12
CA GLU A 135 -18.74 -16.52 -5.84
C GLU A 135 -17.56 -15.83 -6.53
N ILE A 136 -17.81 -14.77 -7.32
CA ILE A 136 -16.76 -14.03 -8.02
C ILE A 136 -15.77 -13.40 -7.03
N ILE A 137 -16.27 -12.82 -5.95
CA ILE A 137 -15.43 -12.26 -4.88
C ILE A 137 -14.56 -13.36 -4.25
N LYS A 138 -15.15 -14.53 -3.97
CA LYS A 138 -14.42 -15.67 -3.41
C LYS A 138 -13.39 -16.23 -4.38
N GLU A 139 -13.73 -16.37 -5.66
CA GLU A 139 -12.81 -16.78 -6.73
C GLU A 139 -11.64 -15.81 -6.86
N PHE A 140 -11.92 -14.50 -6.83
CA PHE A 140 -10.90 -13.45 -6.82
C PHE A 140 -9.90 -13.63 -5.69
N TYR A 141 -10.39 -13.73 -4.45
CA TYR A 141 -9.51 -13.89 -3.29
C TYR A 141 -8.87 -15.28 -3.20
N SER A 142 -9.46 -16.33 -3.78
CA SER A 142 -8.87 -17.68 -3.80
C SER A 142 -7.57 -17.75 -4.60
N ARG A 143 -7.38 -16.83 -5.55
CA ARG A 143 -6.16 -16.71 -6.36
C ARG A 143 -5.07 -15.93 -5.63
N LYS A 144 -5.43 -15.15 -4.61
CA LYS A 144 -4.47 -14.41 -3.79
C LYS A 144 -3.80 -15.36 -2.80
N LYS A 145 -2.51 -15.18 -2.62
CA LYS A 145 -1.71 -15.97 -1.67
C LYS A 145 -1.56 -15.23 -0.37
N ARG A 146 -1.47 -15.99 0.72
CA ARG A 146 -1.11 -15.45 2.02
C ARG A 146 0.35 -14.97 1.99
N LYS A 147 0.60 -13.71 2.34
CA LYS A 147 1.96 -13.14 2.40
C LYS A 147 2.37 -12.86 3.83
N ILE A 148 3.58 -13.26 4.21
CA ILE A 148 4.25 -12.92 5.47
C ILE A 148 5.39 -11.97 5.11
N ILE A 149 5.32 -10.75 5.62
CA ILE A 149 6.32 -9.71 5.39
C ILE A 149 6.92 -9.33 6.73
N ILE A 150 8.22 -9.52 6.86
CA ILE A 150 9.01 -9.16 8.04
C ILE A 150 9.88 -7.97 7.66
N MET A 151 9.84 -6.93 8.46
CA MET A 151 10.65 -5.74 8.27
C MET A 151 11.63 -5.61 9.44
N VAL A 152 12.92 -5.47 9.13
CA VAL A 152 14.00 -5.33 10.12
C VAL A 152 14.67 -3.98 9.89
N GLN A 153 14.62 -3.10 10.90
CA GLN A 153 15.43 -1.90 10.88
C GLN A 153 16.89 -2.28 11.17
N HIS A 154 17.84 -1.74 10.41
CA HIS A 154 19.26 -2.02 10.64
C HIS A 154 19.66 -1.82 12.11
N THR A 155 20.65 -2.58 12.57
CA THR A 155 21.12 -2.52 13.97
C THR A 155 22.05 -1.33 14.19
N GLU A 156 22.70 -1.28 15.36
CA GLU A 156 23.57 -0.17 15.71
C GLU A 156 24.68 0.06 14.67
N SER A 157 24.75 1.28 14.13
CA SER A 157 25.77 1.71 13.18
C SER A 157 26.58 2.86 13.78
N GLU A 158 27.79 3.06 13.28
CA GLU A 158 28.71 4.10 13.77
C GLU A 158 28.06 5.48 13.90
N HIS A 159 27.17 5.84 12.96
CA HIS A 159 26.48 7.12 12.96
C HIS A 159 25.55 7.34 14.18
N HIS A 160 25.09 6.26 14.82
CA HIS A 160 24.30 6.35 16.04
C HIS A 160 25.14 6.85 17.23
N VAL A 161 26.44 6.54 17.26
CA VAL A 161 27.31 6.77 18.42
C VAL A 161 28.30 7.92 18.23
N ASN A 162 28.54 8.35 16.99
CA ASN A 162 29.49 9.44 16.67
C ASN A 162 28.82 10.80 16.37
N GLY A 163 27.49 10.91 16.55
CA GLY A 163 26.77 12.17 16.39
C GLY A 163 26.55 12.63 14.94
N MET A 164 26.62 11.70 13.99
CA MET A 164 26.44 11.97 12.57
C MET A 164 24.99 11.72 12.11
N ILE A 165 24.61 12.32 11.00
CA ILE A 165 23.36 12.04 10.30
C ILE A 165 23.57 10.80 9.44
N GLY A 166 22.75 9.77 9.68
CA GLY A 166 22.76 8.52 8.91
C GLY A 166 22.34 8.77 7.47
N ALA A 167 21.03 8.87 7.21
CA ALA A 167 20.48 9.13 5.88
C ALA A 167 21.21 8.31 4.79
N TRP A 168 21.72 8.95 3.72
CA TRP A 168 22.55 8.25 2.72
C TRP A 168 24.06 8.27 3.02
N GLY A 169 24.47 8.73 4.21
CA GLY A 169 25.81 8.50 4.72
C GLY A 169 26.05 6.99 4.92
N ASP A 170 27.11 6.47 4.29
CA ASP A 170 27.36 5.04 4.19
C ASP A 170 28.25 4.51 5.32
N PHE A 171 27.66 4.46 6.52
CA PHE A 171 28.32 4.01 7.74
C PHE A 171 28.19 2.51 7.96
N GLU A 172 29.22 1.91 8.58
CA GLU A 172 29.23 0.50 8.92
C GLU A 172 28.44 0.22 10.21
N LEU A 173 28.14 -1.06 10.46
CA LEU A 173 27.70 -1.52 11.77
C LEU A 173 28.85 -1.40 12.78
N THR A 174 28.49 -1.08 14.02
CA THR A 174 29.40 -1.28 15.16
C THR A 174 29.55 -2.77 15.46
N GLU A 175 30.51 -3.14 16.30
CA GLU A 175 30.63 -4.53 16.74
C GLU A 175 29.37 -5.00 17.47
N ARG A 176 28.84 -4.15 18.36
CA ARG A 176 27.55 -4.37 19.00
C ARG A 176 26.40 -4.50 17.99
N GLY A 177 26.41 -3.71 16.92
CA GLY A 177 25.44 -3.81 15.83
C GLY A 177 25.49 -5.15 15.12
N ARG A 178 26.69 -5.70 14.88
CA ARG A 178 26.84 -7.05 14.30
C ARG A 178 26.30 -8.12 15.23
N GLU A 179 26.63 -8.07 16.52
CA GLU A 179 26.08 -8.98 17.54
C GLU A 179 24.55 -8.93 17.58
N GLN A 180 23.97 -7.73 17.60
CA GLN A 180 22.52 -7.51 17.57
C GLN A 180 21.87 -8.14 16.32
N ALA A 181 22.49 -7.99 15.15
CA ALA A 181 21.95 -8.51 13.90
C ALA A 181 22.01 -10.04 13.87
N PHE A 182 23.07 -10.62 14.41
CA PHE A 182 23.19 -12.07 14.60
C PHE A 182 22.14 -12.61 15.58
N GLU A 183 21.86 -11.91 16.70
CA GLU A 183 20.77 -12.29 17.60
C GLU A 183 19.39 -12.19 16.95
N ILE A 184 19.15 -11.18 16.10
CA ILE A 184 17.92 -11.10 15.29
C ILE A 184 17.81 -12.31 14.36
N GLY A 185 18.90 -12.74 13.71
CA GLY A 185 18.90 -13.96 12.90
C GLY A 185 18.47 -15.20 13.69
N LYS A 186 19.03 -15.39 14.89
CA LYS A 186 18.64 -16.48 15.81
C LYS A 186 17.19 -16.39 16.27
N TRP A 187 16.71 -15.18 16.52
CA TRP A 187 15.31 -14.96 16.90
C TRP A 187 14.35 -15.25 15.74
N LEU A 188 14.66 -14.79 14.53
CA LEU A 188 13.88 -15.07 13.32
C LEU A 188 13.78 -16.57 13.02
N LEU A 189 14.86 -17.33 13.24
CA LEU A 189 14.84 -18.79 13.11
C LEU A 189 13.83 -19.44 14.06
N LYS A 190 13.72 -18.94 15.30
CA LYS A 190 12.71 -19.40 16.28
C LYS A 190 11.29 -19.02 15.87
N GLU A 191 11.14 -17.88 15.19
CA GLU A 191 9.88 -17.44 14.56
C GLU A 191 9.55 -18.19 13.26
N GLN A 192 10.23 -19.30 12.98
CA GLN A 192 10.04 -20.16 11.80
C GLN A 192 10.37 -19.43 10.49
N CYS A 193 11.30 -18.47 10.53
CA CYS A 193 11.94 -17.95 9.33
C CYS A 193 13.10 -18.85 8.95
N ASP A 194 13.18 -19.24 7.69
CA ASP A 194 14.21 -20.12 7.14
C ASP A 194 14.52 -19.72 5.69
N ASN A 195 15.27 -20.55 4.98
CA ASN A 195 15.66 -20.31 3.59
C ASN A 195 14.49 -20.31 2.58
N SER A 196 13.23 -20.55 3.00
CA SER A 196 12.05 -20.32 2.17
C SER A 196 11.64 -18.86 2.07
N PHE A 197 12.21 -17.98 2.90
CA PHE A 197 12.02 -16.54 2.80
C PHE A 197 12.93 -15.95 1.72
N ASN A 198 12.41 -14.95 1.02
CA ASN A 198 13.20 -14.06 0.18
C ASN A 198 13.62 -12.85 1.01
N MET A 199 14.88 -12.44 0.94
CA MET A 199 15.37 -11.29 1.69
C MET A 199 15.75 -10.16 0.74
N TYR A 200 15.21 -8.97 0.99
CA TYR A 200 15.66 -7.72 0.38
C TYR A 200 16.41 -6.91 1.42
N ALA A 201 17.51 -6.26 1.02
CA ALA A 201 18.23 -5.34 1.89
C ALA A 201 18.60 -4.06 1.14
N SER A 202 18.52 -2.93 1.86
CA SER A 202 19.12 -1.70 1.37
C SER A 202 20.62 -1.90 1.18
N ASP A 203 21.13 -1.33 0.09
CA ASP A 203 22.54 -1.37 -0.27
C ASP A 203 23.47 -0.59 0.69
N LEU A 204 22.96 0.40 1.42
CA LEU A 204 23.73 1.11 2.45
C LEU A 204 24.30 0.11 3.47
N LYS A 205 25.60 0.21 3.75
CA LYS A 205 26.40 -0.77 4.49
C LYS A 205 25.73 -1.27 5.75
N ARG A 206 25.23 -0.38 6.60
CA ARG A 206 24.55 -0.78 7.85
C ARG A 206 23.37 -1.75 7.64
N ALA A 207 22.58 -1.59 6.58
CA ALA A 207 21.45 -2.46 6.29
C ALA A 207 21.92 -3.76 5.61
N SER A 208 22.82 -3.69 4.63
CA SER A 208 23.37 -4.87 3.96
C SER A 208 24.20 -5.74 4.91
N GLN A 209 25.01 -5.16 5.80
CA GLN A 209 25.71 -5.88 6.86
C GLN A 209 24.74 -6.46 7.90
N THR A 210 23.65 -5.76 8.24
CA THR A 210 22.60 -6.35 9.11
C THR A 210 22.02 -7.61 8.46
N ALA A 211 21.72 -7.55 7.17
CA ALA A 211 21.22 -8.69 6.41
C ALA A 211 22.24 -9.84 6.33
N GLU A 212 23.53 -9.52 6.15
CA GLU A 212 24.62 -10.51 6.15
C GLU A 212 24.72 -11.26 7.49
N GLU A 213 24.68 -10.54 8.61
CA GLU A 213 24.72 -11.15 9.94
C GLU A 213 23.48 -12.01 10.24
N ILE A 214 22.29 -11.57 9.81
CA ILE A 214 21.06 -12.39 9.86
C ILE A 214 21.22 -13.66 9.02
N ASN A 215 21.79 -13.54 7.81
CA ASN A 215 21.98 -14.63 6.88
C ASN A 215 22.89 -15.75 7.43
N LYS A 216 23.86 -15.43 8.30
CA LYS A 216 24.68 -16.45 8.99
C LYS A 216 23.84 -17.50 9.73
N THR A 217 22.60 -17.15 10.11
CA THR A 217 21.64 -18.07 10.73
C THR A 217 20.64 -18.66 9.74
N LEU A 218 20.08 -17.83 8.84
CA LEU A 218 18.93 -18.22 8.00
C LEU A 218 19.32 -18.88 6.67
N GLY A 219 20.53 -18.65 6.16
CA GLY A 219 20.98 -19.18 4.87
C GLY A 219 20.21 -18.61 3.66
N ILE A 220 19.76 -17.35 3.75
CA ILE A 220 19.09 -16.59 2.68
C ILE A 220 20.07 -15.59 2.07
N THR A 221 20.37 -15.73 0.78
CA THR A 221 21.13 -14.70 0.04
C THR A 221 20.30 -13.44 -0.15
N PRO A 222 20.70 -12.27 0.39
CA PRO A 222 19.92 -11.04 0.24
C PRO A 222 19.98 -10.48 -1.18
N ILE A 223 18.83 -9.98 -1.67
CA ILE A 223 18.71 -9.15 -2.86
C ILE A 223 18.98 -7.71 -2.44
N ILE A 224 20.12 -7.16 -2.88
CA ILE A 224 20.52 -5.79 -2.55
C ILE A 224 19.86 -4.80 -3.50
N THR A 225 19.31 -3.71 -2.98
CA THR A 225 18.61 -2.68 -3.78
C THR A 225 18.71 -1.28 -3.17
N GLU A 226 18.78 -0.26 -4.03
CA GLU A 226 18.78 1.14 -3.62
C GLU A 226 17.37 1.67 -3.29
N VAL A 227 16.32 1.00 -3.77
CA VAL A 227 14.94 1.51 -3.70
C VAL A 227 14.46 1.66 -2.26
N ILE A 228 14.97 0.82 -1.35
CA ILE A 228 14.64 0.83 0.08
C ILE A 228 15.74 1.49 0.95
N ARG A 229 16.57 2.37 0.37
CA ARG A 229 17.43 3.27 1.14
C ARG A 229 16.61 4.17 2.08
N GLU A 230 17.29 4.67 3.12
CA GLU A 230 16.74 5.69 4.01
C GLU A 230 16.33 6.95 3.23
N VAL A 231 15.62 7.88 3.87
CA VAL A 231 15.41 9.22 3.30
C VAL A 231 16.75 9.90 2.97
N ASN A 232 16.87 10.43 1.75
CA ASN A 232 17.98 11.25 1.33
C ASN A 232 17.84 12.65 1.93
N VAL A 233 18.82 13.12 2.71
CA VAL A 233 18.79 14.49 3.25
C VAL A 233 19.74 15.44 2.49
N GLY A 234 20.14 15.09 1.26
CA GLY A 234 20.95 15.91 0.38
C GLY A 234 22.33 16.21 0.96
N ALA A 235 22.74 17.47 0.93
CA ALA A 235 24.00 17.94 1.52
C ALA A 235 24.19 17.55 3.00
N GLY A 236 23.12 17.19 3.72
CA GLY A 236 23.16 16.70 5.09
C GLY A 236 23.61 15.24 5.27
N ASN A 237 23.70 14.45 4.19
CA ASN A 237 24.07 13.04 4.28
C ASN A 237 25.46 12.88 4.90
N GLY A 238 25.56 12.09 5.98
CA GLY A 238 26.84 11.86 6.64
C GLY A 238 27.48 13.10 7.26
N GLN A 239 26.71 14.16 7.53
CA GLN A 239 27.21 15.36 8.23
C GLN A 239 27.01 15.28 9.75
N PRO A 240 27.78 16.03 10.55
CA PRO A 240 27.52 16.16 11.98
C PRO A 240 26.11 16.72 12.24
N ARG A 241 25.43 16.21 13.28
CA ARG A 241 24.07 16.67 13.64
C ARG A 241 23.98 18.18 13.87
N GLU A 242 24.99 18.77 14.51
CA GLU A 242 25.02 20.22 14.74
C GLU A 242 25.18 21.00 13.43
N TRP A 243 26.04 20.55 12.52
CA TRP A 243 26.15 21.14 11.18
C TRP A 243 24.80 21.09 10.44
N TYR A 244 24.15 19.92 10.44
CA TYR A 244 22.85 19.74 9.79
C TYR A 244 21.80 20.71 10.33
N LYS A 245 21.72 20.85 11.67
CA LYS A 245 20.78 21.78 12.33
C LYS A 245 21.02 23.23 11.92
N CYS A 246 22.27 23.65 11.79
CA CYS A 246 22.63 25.03 11.42
C CYS A 246 22.44 25.35 9.93
N ASN A 247 22.52 24.34 9.04
CA ASN A 247 22.56 24.56 7.59
C ASN A 247 21.28 24.16 6.84
N LYS A 248 20.40 23.37 7.45
CA LYS A 248 19.13 22.98 6.81
C LYS A 248 18.21 24.19 6.64
N LYS A 249 17.39 24.17 5.58
CA LYS A 249 16.27 25.11 5.44
C LYS A 249 15.35 25.03 6.67
N PRO A 250 14.78 26.15 7.15
CA PRO A 250 13.79 26.10 8.22
C PRO A 250 12.52 25.40 7.71
N GLN A 251 11.89 24.63 8.58
CA GLN A 251 10.59 24.03 8.33
C GLN A 251 9.52 24.91 8.99
N GLY A 252 8.41 25.15 8.30
CA GLY A 252 7.26 25.85 8.87
C GLY A 252 6.60 25.06 10.00
N SER A 253 5.63 25.67 10.68
CA SER A 253 4.83 25.00 11.71
C SER A 253 3.81 24.01 11.15
N GLU A 254 3.38 24.22 9.90
CA GLU A 254 2.46 23.34 9.20
C GLU A 254 3.20 22.20 8.50
N TYR A 255 2.56 21.04 8.42
CA TYR A 255 3.09 19.91 7.68
C TYR A 255 3.16 20.26 6.19
N ASN A 256 4.36 20.12 5.62
CA ASN A 256 4.58 20.29 4.19
C ASN A 256 5.19 18.99 3.63
N PRO A 257 4.43 18.19 2.88
CA PRO A 257 4.92 16.93 2.30
C PRO A 257 6.02 17.11 1.25
N ASP A 258 6.21 18.35 0.77
CA ASP A 258 7.18 18.73 -0.25
C ASP A 258 8.37 19.52 0.36
N TYR A 259 8.45 19.62 1.69
CA TYR A 259 9.59 20.21 2.36
C TYR A 259 10.86 19.39 2.11
N LYS A 260 11.95 20.10 1.80
CA LYS A 260 13.29 19.56 1.64
C LYS A 260 14.28 20.35 2.49
N PRO A 261 15.09 19.71 3.34
CA PRO A 261 16.09 20.41 4.15
C PRO A 261 17.21 21.04 3.32
N PHE A 262 17.50 20.47 2.14
CA PHE A 262 18.48 20.94 1.16
C PHE A 262 17.89 20.75 -0.27
N GLU A 263 18.42 21.45 -1.28
CA GLU A 263 17.86 21.35 -2.65
C GLU A 263 17.92 19.93 -3.24
N ASP A 264 18.96 19.18 -2.89
CA ASP A 264 19.25 17.83 -3.34
C ASP A 264 18.67 16.73 -2.42
N ALA A 265 17.86 17.11 -1.42
CA ALA A 265 17.19 16.18 -0.53
C ALA A 265 15.89 15.61 -1.11
N GLU A 266 15.44 14.49 -0.54
CA GLU A 266 14.09 13.97 -0.71
C GLU A 266 13.12 14.67 0.25
N SER A 267 11.91 14.91 -0.22
CA SER A 267 10.76 15.18 0.64
C SER A 267 10.04 13.89 1.04
N ASP A 268 9.07 13.98 1.96
CA ASP A 268 8.17 12.85 2.27
C ASP A 268 7.44 12.35 1.00
N ARG A 269 7.06 13.26 0.10
CA ARG A 269 6.48 12.89 -1.20
C ARG A 269 7.46 12.11 -2.06
N ASP A 270 8.72 12.55 -2.15
CA ASP A 270 9.74 11.85 -2.94
C ASP A 270 10.02 10.44 -2.39
N LEU A 271 10.15 10.31 -1.06
CA LEU A 271 10.37 9.03 -0.40
C LEU A 271 9.19 8.07 -0.64
N TRP A 272 7.96 8.53 -0.41
CA TRP A 272 6.76 7.74 -0.70
C TRP A 272 6.77 7.27 -2.15
N ASN A 273 7.03 8.20 -3.06
CA ASN A 273 7.05 7.96 -4.49
C ASN A 273 8.09 6.94 -4.94
N ARG A 274 9.24 6.90 -4.27
CA ARG A 274 10.31 5.92 -4.51
C ARG A 274 9.95 4.55 -3.95
N LEU A 275 9.41 4.49 -2.74
CA LEU A 275 9.04 3.23 -2.09
C LEU A 275 7.80 2.59 -2.70
N TYR A 276 6.90 3.38 -3.29
CA TYR A 276 5.63 2.89 -3.82
C TYR A 276 5.82 1.80 -4.89
N SER A 277 6.80 1.94 -5.79
CA SER A 277 7.06 0.91 -6.81
C SER A 277 7.54 -0.40 -6.21
N PHE A 278 8.33 -0.35 -5.13
CA PHE A 278 8.75 -1.55 -4.41
C PHE A 278 7.59 -2.18 -3.66
N TYR A 279 6.75 -1.37 -3.01
CA TYR A 279 5.50 -1.86 -2.42
C TYR A 279 4.62 -2.58 -3.45
N GLU A 280 4.38 -1.97 -4.62
CA GLU A 280 3.60 -2.59 -5.70
C GLU A 280 4.22 -3.91 -6.17
N GLU A 281 5.54 -3.96 -6.36
CA GLU A 281 6.24 -5.20 -6.71
C GLU A 281 6.00 -6.29 -5.67
N ILE A 282 6.18 -5.97 -4.38
CA ILE A 282 6.03 -6.92 -3.26
C ILE A 282 4.60 -7.45 -3.13
N ILE A 283 3.60 -6.59 -3.33
CA ILE A 283 2.18 -6.98 -3.25
C ILE A 283 1.73 -7.77 -4.48
N SER A 284 2.24 -7.44 -5.67
CA SER A 284 1.79 -8.06 -6.93
C SER A 284 2.49 -9.37 -7.29
N ASN A 285 3.71 -9.62 -6.78
CA ASN A 285 4.45 -10.83 -7.09
C ASN A 285 3.92 -12.08 -6.37
N ASP A 286 4.43 -13.26 -6.72
CA ASP A 286 4.04 -14.54 -6.11
C ASP A 286 4.79 -14.91 -4.83
N MET A 287 5.68 -14.04 -4.33
CA MET A 287 6.46 -14.32 -3.11
C MET A 287 5.57 -14.27 -1.87
N GLU A 288 5.54 -15.36 -1.13
CA GLU A 288 4.69 -15.52 0.07
C GLU A 288 5.41 -15.16 1.37
N ARG A 289 6.75 -15.19 1.38
CA ARG A 289 7.56 -15.04 2.59
C ARG A 289 8.74 -14.12 2.30
N ILE A 290 8.73 -12.95 2.94
CA ILE A 290 9.61 -11.83 2.57
C ILE A 290 10.20 -11.21 3.84
N ILE A 291 11.50 -10.99 3.84
CA ILE A 291 12.23 -10.20 4.83
C ILE A 291 12.74 -8.93 4.13
N ILE A 292 12.54 -7.76 4.74
CA ILE A 292 13.00 -6.47 4.24
C ILE A 292 13.90 -5.84 5.30
N VAL A 293 15.19 -5.67 5.00
CA VAL A 293 16.17 -5.02 5.88
C VAL A 293 16.43 -3.60 5.40
N SER A 294 16.02 -2.61 6.17
CA SER A 294 16.05 -1.20 5.75
C SER A 294 16.21 -0.26 6.96
N HIS A 295 15.64 0.94 6.90
CA HIS A 295 15.93 2.07 7.77
C HIS A 295 14.66 2.63 8.41
N GLY A 296 14.80 3.49 9.42
CA GLY A 296 13.67 3.91 10.25
C GLY A 296 12.56 4.60 9.46
N THR A 297 12.89 5.64 8.70
CA THR A 297 11.86 6.40 7.95
C THR A 297 11.33 5.59 6.76
N ALA A 298 12.22 4.93 6.02
CA ALA A 298 11.82 4.06 4.91
C ALA A 298 10.85 2.94 5.34
N LEU A 299 11.14 2.24 6.45
CA LEU A 299 10.26 1.21 6.98
C LEU A 299 8.94 1.80 7.52
N SER A 300 8.97 2.99 8.12
CA SER A 300 7.76 3.69 8.55
C SER A 300 6.78 3.90 7.39
N PHE A 301 7.28 4.31 6.22
CA PHE A 301 6.47 4.51 5.03
C PHE A 301 5.97 3.18 4.45
N LEU A 302 6.83 2.16 4.37
CA LEU A 302 6.41 0.82 3.91
C LEU A 302 5.37 0.20 4.85
N GLN A 303 5.52 0.36 6.17
CA GLN A 303 4.52 -0.06 7.16
C GLN A 303 3.18 0.65 6.90
N SER A 304 3.20 1.95 6.63
CA SER A 304 1.97 2.68 6.30
C SER A 304 1.29 2.16 5.03
N MET A 305 2.04 1.92 3.96
CA MET A 305 1.51 1.35 2.72
C MET A 305 0.92 -0.05 2.95
N LEU A 306 1.63 -0.91 3.67
CA LEU A 306 1.17 -2.27 3.99
C LEU A 306 -0.10 -2.28 4.85
N MET A 307 -0.28 -1.29 5.72
CA MET A 307 -1.48 -1.13 6.56
C MET A 307 -2.66 -0.48 5.81
N GLY A 308 -2.49 -0.15 4.53
CA GLY A 308 -3.54 0.44 3.69
C GLY A 308 -3.73 1.95 3.91
N TYR A 309 -2.78 2.63 4.54
CA TYR A 309 -2.81 4.10 4.65
C TYR A 309 -2.43 4.74 3.31
N SER A 310 -3.07 5.85 3.00
CA SER A 310 -2.80 6.69 1.85
C SER A 310 -1.63 7.64 2.10
N PHE A 311 -1.15 8.32 1.05
CA PHE A 311 -0.17 9.39 1.21
C PHE A 311 -0.68 10.53 2.09
N LYS A 312 -1.99 10.78 2.18
CA LYS A 312 -2.53 11.86 3.02
C LYS A 312 -2.50 11.50 4.51
N ASP A 313 -2.70 10.23 4.85
CA ASP A 313 -2.71 9.76 6.22
C ASP A 313 -1.35 9.92 6.92
N ILE A 314 -0.27 10.01 6.14
CA ILE A 314 1.11 10.08 6.62
C ILE A 314 1.38 11.34 7.45
N GLU A 315 0.62 12.42 7.21
CA GLU A 315 0.66 13.63 8.02
C GLU A 315 0.29 13.34 9.47
N ARG A 316 -0.66 12.42 9.67
CA ARG A 316 -1.25 12.10 10.97
C ARG A 316 -0.64 10.86 11.60
N ILE A 317 -0.13 9.94 10.77
CA ILE A 317 0.30 8.60 11.19
C ILE A 317 1.74 8.33 10.75
N ARG A 318 2.58 7.99 11.72
CA ARG A 318 3.97 7.56 11.54
C ARG A 318 4.24 6.38 12.47
N PHE A 319 4.95 5.40 11.97
CA PHE A 319 5.53 4.35 12.80
C PHE A 319 6.93 4.76 13.22
N ASN A 320 7.27 4.59 14.51
CA ASN A 320 8.59 4.93 15.01
C ASN A 320 9.27 3.66 15.55
N GLY A 321 10.43 3.33 14.98
CA GLY A 321 11.24 2.16 15.30
C GLY A 321 12.59 2.56 15.86
N ASN A 322 13.23 1.62 16.55
CA ASN A 322 14.63 1.74 16.96
C ASN A 322 15.48 0.79 16.12
N GLY A 323 16.79 1.04 16.04
CA GLY A 323 17.72 0.13 15.38
C GLY A 323 17.59 -1.30 15.92
N GLY A 324 17.51 -2.28 15.02
CA GLY A 324 17.28 -3.68 15.34
C GLY A 324 15.82 -4.04 15.68
N SER A 325 14.87 -3.11 15.57
CA SER A 325 13.46 -3.44 15.75
C SER A 325 12.92 -4.25 14.55
N VAL A 326 12.00 -5.16 14.85
CA VAL A 326 11.40 -6.08 13.86
C VAL A 326 9.88 -5.91 13.85
N SER A 327 9.30 -5.91 12.66
CA SER A 327 7.86 -5.90 12.45
C SER A 327 7.44 -7.10 11.60
N LYS A 328 6.23 -7.60 11.82
CA LYS A 328 5.64 -8.69 11.03
C LYS A 328 4.23 -8.33 10.64
N VAL A 329 4.00 -8.29 9.34
CA VAL A 329 2.70 -8.08 8.72
C VAL A 329 2.33 -9.33 7.94
N VAL A 330 1.09 -9.77 8.09
CA VAL A 330 0.50 -10.85 7.32
C VAL A 330 -0.61 -10.29 6.46
N ILE A 331 -0.57 -10.55 5.18
CA ILE A 331 -1.67 -10.25 4.25
C ILE A 331 -2.37 -11.55 3.95
N GLU A 332 -3.62 -11.67 4.40
CA GLU A 332 -4.46 -12.83 4.15
C GLU A 332 -5.04 -12.78 2.73
N PRO A 333 -5.34 -13.94 2.11
CA PRO A 333 -5.91 -14.00 0.75
C PRO A 333 -7.15 -13.14 0.55
N ASN A 334 -7.95 -12.93 1.59
CA ASN A 334 -9.16 -12.11 1.57
C ASN A 334 -8.91 -10.59 1.68
N GLY A 335 -7.66 -10.14 1.56
CA GLY A 335 -7.26 -8.74 1.68
C GLY A 335 -7.07 -8.25 3.11
N LYS A 336 -7.39 -9.06 4.13
CA LYS A 336 -7.17 -8.66 5.53
C LYS A 336 -5.68 -8.55 5.83
N VAL A 337 -5.27 -7.38 6.28
CA VAL A 337 -3.91 -7.14 6.78
C VAL A 337 -3.88 -7.31 8.31
N VAL A 338 -2.93 -8.10 8.80
CA VAL A 338 -2.70 -8.36 10.23
C VAL A 338 -1.26 -7.99 10.59
N ALA A 339 -1.10 -6.88 11.30
CA ALA A 339 0.15 -6.58 11.99
C ALA A 339 0.28 -7.48 13.22
N SER A 340 1.13 -8.50 13.14
CA SER A 340 1.37 -9.44 14.25
C SER A 340 2.14 -8.75 15.38
N TYR A 341 3.13 -7.93 15.01
CA TYR A 341 3.85 -7.03 15.90
C TYR A 341 4.50 -5.92 15.06
N ILE A 342 4.62 -4.72 15.64
CA ILE A 342 5.22 -3.55 15.00
C ILE A 342 6.34 -3.02 15.88
N ASN A 343 7.52 -2.82 15.29
CA ASN A 343 8.73 -2.28 15.91
C ASN A 343 9.10 -2.98 17.23
N GLN A 344 8.89 -4.29 17.28
CA GLN A 344 9.24 -5.12 18.43
C GLN A 344 10.75 -5.17 18.60
N ARG A 345 11.21 -4.95 19.83
CA ARG A 345 12.62 -5.14 20.19
C ARG A 345 12.88 -6.61 20.44
N VAL A 346 13.99 -7.10 19.91
CA VAL A 346 14.46 -8.48 20.11
C VAL A 346 15.40 -8.59 21.32
N PHE A 347 15.99 -7.46 21.74
CA PHE A 347 16.93 -7.34 22.86
C PHE A 347 16.76 -6.02 23.62
#